data_AF-A0A0R3QBR1-F1
#
_entry.id   AF-A0A0R3QBR1-F1
#
_cell.length_a   1.000
_cell.length_b   1.000
_cell.length_c   1.000
_cell.angle_alpha   90.00
_cell.angle_beta   90.00
_cell.angle_gamma   90.00
#
_symmetry.space_group_name_H-M   'P 1'
#
loop_
_entity.id
_entity.type
_entity.pdbx_description
1 polymer ?
#
loop_
_entity_poly.entity_id
_entity_poly.type
_entity_poly.pdbx_seq_one_letter_code
_entity_poly.pdbx_strand_id
1 'polypeptide(L)'
;LKTRVKKICEGFRATLYPCPDTPQERREMSIGVMTRIEDLKTVLGQTQDHRHRVLVAASKNVRMWLTKVRKIKSIYHTLNLFNLDVTQKCLIAECWCPVADLNRIQLALKRGTEESGSTVPSILNRMSGITEAPPTFHRVNKFTRGFQNIVDAYGIASYREINPAPYTMITFPFIFAVMFGDCGHGLIMLLCALFFIYREKHLEAARINDEIFQTFFNGRYVIFLMGCFSVYTGFIYNDAYSKSFNLFGSSWRNIYADL
;
A
#
# COMPACT_ATOMS: atom_id res chain seq x y z
N LEU A 1 -47.64 -47.38 12.68
CA LEU A 1 -46.97 -46.55 13.72
C LEU A 1 -45.53 -46.18 13.36
N LYS A 2 -44.65 -47.17 13.07
CA LYS A 2 -43.20 -46.98 12.78
C LYS A 2 -42.91 -45.89 11.72
N THR A 3 -43.70 -45.82 10.65
CA THR A 3 -43.60 -44.80 9.59
C THR A 3 -44.00 -43.39 10.01
N ARG A 4 -44.99 -43.23 10.91
CA ARG A 4 -45.35 -41.93 11.49
C ARG A 4 -44.24 -41.40 12.40
N VAL A 5 -43.65 -42.28 13.20
CA VAL A 5 -42.52 -41.91 14.09
C VAL A 5 -41.29 -41.49 13.28
N LYS A 6 -40.95 -42.22 12.21
CA LYS A 6 -39.86 -41.81 11.29
C LYS A 6 -40.08 -40.41 10.71
N LYS A 7 -41.29 -40.09 10.25
CA LYS A 7 -41.63 -38.75 9.73
C LYS A 7 -41.51 -37.65 10.78
N ILE A 8 -41.84 -37.93 12.04
CA ILE A 8 -41.67 -36.98 13.15
C ILE A 8 -40.17 -36.77 13.41
N CYS A 9 -39.38 -37.84 13.50
CA CYS A 9 -37.92 -37.76 13.67
C CYS A 9 -37.23 -37.00 12.53
N GLU A 10 -37.61 -37.26 11.28
CA GLU A 10 -37.13 -36.51 10.12
C GLU A 10 -37.56 -35.03 10.20
N GLY A 11 -38.78 -34.74 10.64
CA GLY A 11 -39.28 -33.38 10.87
C GLY A 11 -38.49 -32.59 11.92
N PHE A 12 -37.94 -33.27 12.93
CA PHE A 12 -37.03 -32.71 13.93
C PHE A 12 -35.55 -32.78 13.53
N ARG A 13 -35.22 -33.13 12.29
CA ARG A 13 -33.85 -33.27 11.77
C ARG A 13 -33.00 -34.32 12.49
N ALA A 14 -33.63 -35.35 13.05
CA ALA A 14 -32.90 -36.50 13.60
C ALA A 14 -32.45 -37.44 12.48
N THR A 15 -31.18 -37.84 12.49
CA THR A 15 -30.62 -38.83 11.55
C THR A 15 -30.85 -40.25 12.06
N LEU A 16 -31.71 -40.99 11.36
CA LEU A 16 -32.06 -42.36 11.69
C LEU A 16 -31.12 -43.33 10.95
N TYR A 17 -30.46 -44.23 11.68
CA TYR A 17 -29.64 -45.31 11.11
C TYR A 17 -30.34 -46.67 11.25
N PRO A 18 -30.24 -47.56 10.25
CA PRO A 18 -30.74 -48.93 10.37
C PRO A 18 -29.88 -49.71 11.38
N CYS A 19 -30.53 -50.36 12.35
CA CYS A 19 -29.88 -51.21 13.36
C CYS A 19 -30.46 -52.63 13.27
N PRO A 20 -29.64 -53.69 13.12
CA PRO A 20 -30.11 -55.07 13.10
C PRO A 20 -30.80 -55.48 14.40
N ASP A 21 -31.77 -56.37 14.31
CA ASP A 21 -32.60 -56.79 15.46
C ASP A 21 -31.84 -57.80 16.36
N THR A 22 -30.98 -58.65 15.78
CA THR A 22 -30.26 -59.67 16.54
C THR A 22 -28.96 -59.15 17.18
N PRO A 23 -28.53 -59.68 18.35
CA PRO A 23 -27.25 -59.29 18.97
C PRO A 23 -26.01 -59.64 18.12
N GLN A 24 -26.09 -60.73 17.36
CA GLN A 24 -24.98 -61.23 16.55
C GLN A 24 -24.75 -60.37 15.30
N GLU A 25 -25.81 -60.06 14.53
CA GLU A 25 -25.73 -59.17 13.36
C GLU A 25 -25.29 -57.74 13.74
N ARG A 26 -25.66 -57.27 14.94
CA ARG A 26 -25.19 -55.97 15.47
C ARG A 26 -23.68 -55.96 15.69
N ARG A 27 -23.09 -57.05 16.21
CA ARG A 27 -21.63 -57.16 16.37
C ARG A 27 -20.93 -57.18 15.01
N GLU A 28 -21.44 -57.95 14.04
CA GLU A 28 -20.88 -58.01 12.69
C GLU A 28 -20.93 -56.65 11.98
N MET A 29 -22.08 -55.94 12.06
CA MET A 29 -22.21 -54.59 11.50
C MET A 29 -21.25 -53.61 12.17
N SER A 30 -21.09 -53.67 13.50
CA SER A 30 -20.15 -52.82 14.23
C SER A 30 -18.71 -53.02 13.78
N ILE A 31 -18.29 -54.28 13.58
CA ILE A 31 -16.93 -54.61 13.11
C ILE A 31 -16.75 -54.06 11.68
N GLY A 32 -17.70 -54.30 10.77
CA GLY A 32 -17.61 -53.81 9.40
C GLY A 32 -17.59 -52.27 9.29
N VAL A 33 -18.34 -51.58 10.15
CA VAL A 33 -18.29 -50.11 10.25
C VAL A 33 -16.93 -49.64 10.80
N MET A 34 -16.37 -50.30 11.80
CA MET A 34 -15.04 -49.97 12.32
C MET A 34 -13.96 -50.10 11.25
N THR A 35 -13.94 -51.19 10.47
CA THR A 35 -12.99 -51.37 9.37
C THR A 35 -13.14 -50.27 8.32
N ARG A 36 -14.38 -49.95 7.90
CA ARG A 36 -14.63 -48.84 6.95
C ARG A 36 -14.18 -47.49 7.49
N ILE A 37 -14.35 -47.24 8.80
CA ILE A 37 -13.88 -46.02 9.43
C ILE A 37 -12.35 -45.95 9.40
N GLU A 38 -11.66 -47.07 9.61
CA GLU A 38 -10.21 -47.15 9.54
C GLU A 38 -9.69 -46.89 8.11
N ASP A 39 -10.30 -47.52 7.11
CA ASP A 39 -10.01 -47.27 5.70
C ASP A 39 -10.24 -45.80 5.31
N LEU A 40 -11.37 -45.22 5.73
CA LEU A 40 -11.65 -43.81 5.48
C LEU A 40 -10.64 -42.88 6.16
N LYS A 41 -10.18 -43.22 7.37
CA LYS A 41 -9.14 -42.45 8.06
C LYS A 41 -7.81 -42.50 7.31
N THR A 42 -7.42 -43.65 6.77
CA THR A 42 -6.17 -43.76 6.00
C THR A 42 -6.25 -42.95 4.71
N VAL A 43 -7.37 -43.03 3.96
CA VAL A 43 -7.59 -42.23 2.76
C VAL A 43 -7.61 -40.73 3.07
N LEU A 44 -8.25 -40.32 4.17
CA LEU A 44 -8.30 -38.92 4.58
C LEU A 44 -6.90 -38.39 4.89
N GLY A 45 -6.08 -39.17 5.60
CA GLY A 45 -4.69 -38.84 5.88
C GLY A 45 -3.86 -38.67 4.61
N GLN A 46 -3.91 -39.65 3.70
CA GLN A 46 -3.19 -39.59 2.43
C GLN A 46 -3.62 -38.40 1.56
N THR A 47 -4.92 -38.09 1.53
CA THR A 47 -5.47 -36.95 0.78
C THR A 47 -5.01 -35.63 1.37
N GLN A 48 -4.97 -35.52 2.71
CA GLN A 48 -4.48 -34.34 3.39
C GLN A 48 -2.99 -34.10 3.14
N ASP A 49 -2.18 -35.16 3.14
CA ASP A 49 -0.75 -35.09 2.84
C ASP A 49 -0.49 -34.74 1.38
N HIS A 50 -1.25 -35.33 0.46
CA HIS A 50 -1.18 -34.97 -0.96
C HIS A 50 -1.52 -33.50 -1.17
N ARG A 51 -2.64 -33.03 -0.59
CA ARG A 51 -3.04 -31.62 -0.65
C ARG A 51 -1.96 -30.71 -0.08
N HIS A 52 -1.37 -31.05 1.07
CA HIS A 52 -0.31 -30.24 1.68
C HIS A 52 0.92 -30.16 0.77
N ARG A 53 1.36 -31.29 0.18
CA ARG A 53 2.49 -31.31 -0.76
C ARG A 53 2.25 -30.43 -1.99
N VAL A 54 1.06 -30.51 -2.58
CA VAL A 54 0.67 -29.66 -3.73
C VAL A 54 0.65 -28.18 -3.33
N LEU A 55 0.07 -27.84 -2.17
CA LEU A 55 0.01 -26.47 -1.68
C LEU A 55 1.40 -25.89 -1.38
N VAL A 56 2.30 -26.69 -0.80
CA VAL A 56 3.69 -26.28 -0.54
C VAL A 56 4.48 -26.10 -1.84
N ALA A 57 4.26 -26.95 -2.84
CA ALA A 57 4.86 -26.78 -4.16
C ALA A 57 4.33 -25.52 -4.87
N ALA A 58 3.02 -25.28 -4.82
CA ALA A 58 2.39 -24.11 -5.42
C ALA A 58 2.80 -22.80 -4.71
N SER A 59 2.84 -22.77 -3.38
CA SER A 59 3.12 -21.55 -2.60
C SER A 59 4.48 -20.93 -2.91
N LYS A 60 5.48 -21.76 -3.25
CA LYS A 60 6.81 -21.31 -3.70
C LYS A 60 6.75 -20.44 -4.96
N ASN A 61 5.85 -20.75 -5.90
CA ASN A 61 5.80 -20.12 -7.22
C ASN A 61 4.66 -19.11 -7.40
N VAL A 62 3.60 -19.17 -6.58
CA VAL A 62 2.39 -18.33 -6.71
C VAL A 62 2.72 -16.84 -6.79
N ARG A 63 3.64 -16.32 -5.97
CA ARG A 63 4.02 -14.89 -6.00
C ARG A 63 4.66 -14.50 -7.34
N MET A 64 5.50 -15.37 -7.90
CA MET A 64 6.12 -15.15 -9.20
C MET A 64 5.07 -15.21 -10.32
N TRP A 65 4.19 -16.21 -10.30
CA TRP A 65 3.12 -16.35 -11.29
C TRP A 65 2.18 -15.14 -11.29
N LEU A 66 1.75 -14.68 -10.11
CA LEU A 66 0.92 -13.48 -9.99
C LEU A 66 1.62 -12.25 -10.56
N THR A 67 2.93 -12.10 -10.31
CA THR A 67 3.71 -10.98 -10.85
C THR A 67 3.80 -11.06 -12.37
N LYS A 68 4.04 -12.25 -12.93
CA LYS A 68 4.08 -12.47 -14.40
C LYS A 68 2.73 -12.17 -15.05
N VAL A 69 1.65 -12.74 -14.52
CA VAL A 69 0.29 -12.53 -15.06
C VAL A 69 -0.13 -11.08 -14.98
N ARG A 70 0.14 -10.38 -13.86
CA ARG A 70 -0.16 -8.94 -13.74
C ARG A 70 0.62 -8.11 -14.74
N LYS A 71 1.92 -8.37 -14.91
CA LYS A 71 2.75 -7.68 -15.91
C LYS A 71 2.22 -7.89 -17.33
N ILE A 72 1.95 -9.14 -17.71
CA ILE A 72 1.42 -9.49 -19.03
C ILE A 72 0.06 -8.81 -19.26
N LYS A 73 -0.83 -8.85 -18.27
CA LYS A 73 -2.13 -8.14 -18.33
C LYS A 73 -1.93 -6.64 -18.54
N SER A 74 -1.02 -5.99 -17.81
CA SER A 74 -0.72 -4.57 -18.01
C SER A 74 -0.19 -4.27 -19.40
N ILE A 75 0.70 -5.11 -19.94
CA ILE A 75 1.23 -4.95 -21.31
C ILE A 75 0.10 -5.03 -22.32
N TYR A 76 -0.73 -6.07 -22.28
CA TYR A 76 -1.86 -6.20 -23.22
C TYR A 76 -2.89 -5.08 -23.04
N HIS A 77 -3.13 -4.63 -21.80
CA HIS A 77 -4.01 -3.50 -21.56
C HIS A 77 -3.47 -2.20 -22.19
N THR A 78 -2.16 -1.95 -22.12
CA THR A 78 -1.53 -0.82 -22.80
C THR A 78 -1.54 -0.98 -24.33
N LEU A 79 -1.27 -2.18 -24.85
CA LEU A 79 -1.32 -2.45 -26.30
C LEU A 79 -2.74 -2.26 -26.86
N ASN A 80 -3.78 -2.53 -26.07
CA ASN A 80 -5.17 -2.27 -26.46
C ASN A 80 -5.50 -0.78 -26.59
N LEU A 81 -4.67 0.12 -26.06
CA LEU A 81 -4.82 1.57 -26.25
C LEU A 81 -4.15 2.06 -27.55
N PHE A 82 -3.40 1.20 -28.24
CA PHE A 82 -2.67 1.56 -29.45
C PHE A 82 -3.56 1.37 -30.68
N ASN A 83 -3.33 2.19 -31.70
CA ASN A 83 -4.00 2.04 -32.97
C ASN A 83 -3.24 1.01 -33.83
N LEU A 84 -3.99 0.17 -34.56
CA LEU A 84 -3.43 -0.88 -35.41
C LEU A 84 -3.43 -0.41 -36.85
N ASP A 85 -2.23 -0.32 -37.44
CA ASP A 85 -2.09 -0.09 -38.87
C ASP A 85 -2.13 -1.44 -39.62
N VAL A 86 -3.24 -1.69 -40.30
CA VAL A 86 -3.49 -2.92 -41.05
C VAL A 86 -2.51 -3.09 -42.21
N THR A 87 -1.97 -1.99 -42.74
CA THR A 87 -1.11 -2.02 -43.94
C THR A 87 0.31 -2.47 -43.63
N GLN A 88 0.92 -1.95 -42.56
CA GLN A 88 2.29 -2.29 -42.15
C GLN A 88 2.35 -3.35 -41.04
N LYS A 89 1.20 -3.79 -40.50
CA LYS A 89 1.12 -4.65 -39.31
C LYS A 89 1.90 -4.06 -38.12
N CYS A 90 1.87 -2.74 -38.00
CA CYS A 90 2.53 -1.97 -36.95
C CYS A 90 1.51 -1.42 -35.97
N LEU A 91 1.93 -1.19 -34.72
CA LEU A 91 1.14 -0.48 -33.72
C LEU A 91 1.63 0.96 -33.62
N ILE A 92 0.69 1.89 -33.65
CA ILE A 92 0.95 3.33 -33.54
C ILE A 92 0.36 3.80 -32.21
N ALA A 93 1.17 4.53 -31.45
CA ALA A 93 0.78 5.06 -30.15
C ALA A 93 1.23 6.51 -30.02
N GLU A 94 0.33 7.34 -29.50
CA GLU A 94 0.62 8.71 -29.10
C GLU A 94 0.74 8.74 -27.57
N CYS A 95 1.84 9.29 -27.06
CA CYS A 95 2.09 9.31 -25.63
C CYS A 95 2.79 10.58 -25.17
N TRP A 96 2.42 11.02 -23.96
CA TRP A 96 3.11 12.10 -23.28
C TRP A 96 4.38 11.57 -22.60
N CYS A 97 5.52 12.20 -22.89
CA CYS A 97 6.78 11.88 -22.24
C CYS A 97 7.55 13.14 -21.84
N PRO A 98 8.29 13.13 -20.72
CA PRO A 98 9.17 14.24 -20.36
C PRO A 98 10.28 14.41 -21.40
N VAL A 99 10.45 15.64 -21.91
CA VAL A 99 11.49 15.97 -22.92
C VAL A 99 12.90 15.60 -22.44
N ALA A 100 13.15 15.75 -21.13
CA ALA A 100 14.44 15.43 -20.53
C ALA A 100 14.78 13.92 -20.54
N ASP A 101 13.77 13.04 -20.63
CA ASP A 101 13.94 11.58 -20.54
C ASP A 101 13.84 10.89 -21.92
N LEU A 102 13.77 11.66 -23.01
CA LEU A 102 13.66 11.14 -24.39
C LEU A 102 14.78 10.16 -24.76
N ASN A 103 16.03 10.48 -24.43
CA ASN A 103 17.17 9.62 -24.72
C ASN A 103 17.06 8.26 -24.03
N ARG A 104 16.52 8.24 -22.81
CA ARG A 104 16.32 7.00 -22.04
C ARG A 104 15.25 6.12 -22.67
N ILE A 105 14.19 6.73 -23.21
CA ILE A 105 13.12 6.02 -23.92
C ILE A 105 13.65 5.44 -25.23
N GLN A 106 14.39 6.21 -26.03
CA GLN A 106 14.99 5.73 -27.27
C GLN A 106 15.94 4.55 -27.04
N LEU A 107 16.77 4.60 -25.99
CA LEU A 107 17.65 3.50 -25.63
C LEU A 107 16.86 2.24 -25.23
N ALA A 108 15.77 2.40 -24.48
CA ALA A 108 14.92 1.28 -24.07
C ALA A 108 14.22 0.63 -25.29
N LEU A 109 13.75 1.44 -26.24
CA LEU A 109 13.16 1.00 -27.50
C LEU A 109 14.18 0.21 -28.35
N LYS A 110 15.41 0.74 -28.48
CA LYS A 110 16.49 0.05 -29.20
C LYS A 110 16.81 -1.32 -28.58
N ARG A 111 16.93 -1.39 -27.26
CA ARG A 111 17.15 -2.66 -26.54
C ARG A 111 15.99 -3.65 -26.76
N GLY A 112 14.75 -3.17 -26.73
CA GLY A 112 13.58 -4.01 -27.02
C GLY A 112 13.58 -4.57 -28.45
N THR A 113 14.00 -3.76 -29.43
CA THR A 113 14.16 -4.23 -30.81
C THR A 113 15.26 -5.31 -30.89
N GLU A 114 16.41 -5.09 -30.26
CA GLU A 114 17.53 -6.05 -30.22
C GLU A 114 17.13 -7.38 -29.57
N GLU A 115 16.45 -7.34 -28.41
CA GLU A 115 15.99 -8.54 -27.69
C GLU A 115 14.90 -9.31 -28.45
N SER A 116 14.06 -8.62 -29.22
CA SER A 116 13.01 -9.27 -30.03
C SER A 116 13.55 -9.91 -31.31
N GLY A 117 14.79 -9.61 -31.71
CA GLY A 117 15.37 -10.06 -32.98
C GLY A 117 14.70 -9.47 -34.23
N SER A 118 13.88 -8.42 -34.06
CA SER A 118 13.20 -7.76 -35.17
C SER A 118 14.18 -6.90 -35.96
N THR A 119 14.09 -6.97 -37.29
CA THR A 119 14.85 -6.10 -38.20
C THR A 119 14.22 -4.71 -38.33
N VAL A 120 12.97 -4.54 -37.87
CA VAL A 120 12.24 -3.26 -37.95
C VAL A 120 12.59 -2.41 -36.73
N PRO A 121 13.23 -1.23 -36.92
CA PRO A 121 13.55 -0.34 -35.82
C PRO A 121 12.27 0.26 -35.23
N SER A 122 12.25 0.41 -33.91
CA SER A 122 11.24 1.19 -33.22
C SER A 122 11.50 2.69 -33.46
N ILE A 123 10.51 3.39 -33.99
CA ILE A 123 10.64 4.81 -34.37
C ILE A 123 9.92 5.65 -33.31
N LEU A 124 10.61 6.69 -32.80
CA LEU A 124 10.02 7.70 -31.93
C LEU A 124 10.01 9.03 -32.68
N ASN A 125 8.83 9.50 -33.05
CA ASN A 125 8.68 10.80 -33.70
C ASN A 125 8.14 11.85 -32.72
N ARG A 126 8.73 13.04 -32.72
CA ARG A 126 8.23 14.16 -31.93
C ARG A 126 7.21 14.94 -32.75
N MET A 127 5.95 14.87 -32.35
CA MET A 127 4.88 15.64 -32.99
C MET A 127 5.03 17.13 -32.67
N SER A 128 4.92 17.96 -33.71
CA SER A 128 4.90 19.42 -33.63
C SER A 128 3.50 19.95 -33.88
N GLY A 129 3.06 20.97 -33.14
CA GLY A 129 1.78 21.65 -33.39
C GLY A 129 0.55 21.01 -32.73
N ILE A 130 0.73 20.30 -31.61
CA ILE A 130 -0.40 19.78 -30.82
C ILE A 130 -1.09 20.93 -30.07
N THR A 131 -2.41 21.03 -30.21
CA THR A 131 -3.26 22.02 -29.50
C THR A 131 -3.66 21.55 -28.11
N GLU A 132 -3.58 20.24 -27.83
CA GLU A 132 -3.93 19.67 -26.54
C GLU A 132 -2.95 20.06 -25.43
N ALA A 133 -3.49 20.33 -24.25
CA ALA A 133 -2.70 20.67 -23.08
C ALA A 133 -1.96 19.43 -22.55
N PRO A 134 -0.61 19.45 -22.48
CA PRO A 134 0.16 18.35 -21.92
C PRO A 134 -0.11 18.19 -20.42
N PRO A 135 0.04 16.96 -19.87
CA PRO A 135 -0.10 16.73 -18.43
C PRO A 135 1.04 17.38 -17.64
N THR A 136 0.72 17.83 -16.43
CA THR A 136 1.70 18.36 -15.48
C THR A 136 2.43 17.22 -14.78
N PHE A 137 3.75 17.30 -14.72
CA PHE A 137 4.60 16.30 -14.06
C PHE A 137 5.62 16.98 -13.14
N HIS A 138 5.58 16.62 -11.85
CA HIS A 138 6.54 17.09 -10.85
C HIS A 138 7.47 15.95 -10.43
N ARG A 139 8.79 16.19 -10.51
CA ARG A 139 9.80 15.25 -10.02
C ARG A 139 9.87 15.33 -8.50
N VAL A 140 9.22 14.39 -7.82
CA VAL A 140 9.22 14.28 -6.36
C VAL A 140 10.33 13.35 -5.87
N ASN A 141 10.99 13.74 -4.79
CA ASN A 141 11.85 12.86 -4.02
C ASN A 141 11.06 12.31 -2.81
N LYS A 142 11.73 11.51 -1.99
CA LYS A 142 11.13 10.88 -0.81
C LYS A 142 10.59 11.88 0.22
N PHE A 143 11.24 13.04 0.34
CA PHE A 143 10.89 14.11 1.26
C PHE A 143 9.75 14.98 0.69
N THR A 144 9.87 15.42 -0.56
CA THR A 144 8.93 16.35 -1.20
C THR A 144 7.60 15.71 -1.59
N ARG A 145 7.53 14.38 -1.71
CA ARG A 145 6.30 13.66 -2.06
C ARG A 145 5.14 13.95 -1.09
N GLY A 146 5.42 14.00 0.22
CA GLY A 146 4.38 14.29 1.21
C GLY A 146 3.76 15.68 1.01
N PHE A 147 4.60 16.69 0.81
CA PHE A 147 4.17 18.06 0.55
C PHE A 147 3.48 18.22 -0.80
N GLN A 148 3.97 17.54 -1.84
CA GLN A 148 3.34 17.56 -3.16
C GLN A 148 1.93 16.97 -3.10
N ASN A 149 1.75 15.84 -2.42
CA ASN A 149 0.43 15.23 -2.26
C ASN A 149 -0.57 16.14 -1.54
N ILE A 150 -0.10 16.95 -0.57
CA ILE A 150 -0.95 17.94 0.12
C ILE A 150 -1.41 19.03 -0.86
N VAL A 151 -0.51 19.53 -1.70
CA VAL A 151 -0.83 20.53 -2.72
C VAL A 151 -1.77 19.94 -3.78
N ASP A 152 -1.43 18.76 -4.32
CA ASP A 152 -2.20 18.10 -5.38
C ASP A 152 -3.61 17.70 -4.92
N ALA A 153 -3.81 17.49 -3.61
CA ALA A 153 -5.13 17.21 -3.03
C ALA A 153 -6.09 18.41 -3.15
N TYR A 154 -5.58 19.63 -3.22
CA TYR A 154 -6.40 20.82 -3.48
C TYR A 154 -6.73 20.96 -4.96
N GLY A 155 -5.75 20.70 -5.83
CA GLY A 155 -5.92 20.74 -7.27
C GLY A 155 -4.61 20.48 -8.01
N ILE A 156 -4.71 19.94 -9.21
CA ILE A 156 -3.56 19.71 -10.08
C ILE A 156 -3.22 21.02 -10.80
N ALA A 157 -1.96 21.45 -10.67
CA ALA A 157 -1.47 22.66 -11.32
C ALA A 157 -1.53 22.56 -12.86
N SER A 158 -1.77 23.69 -13.52
CA SER A 158 -1.77 23.78 -14.98
C SER A 158 -0.36 23.58 -15.55
N TYR A 159 -0.28 23.23 -16.84
CA TYR A 159 1.02 22.99 -17.46
C TYR A 159 1.91 24.25 -17.42
N ARG A 160 3.12 24.08 -16.90
CA ARG A 160 4.13 25.16 -16.67
C ARG A 160 3.69 26.24 -15.67
N GLU A 161 2.67 25.98 -14.87
CA GLU A 161 2.35 26.81 -13.71
C GLU A 161 3.42 26.65 -12.60
N ILE A 162 3.58 27.68 -11.78
CA ILE A 162 4.50 27.65 -10.64
C ILE A 162 3.95 26.67 -9.61
N ASN A 163 4.73 25.64 -9.30
CA ASN A 163 4.39 24.70 -8.24
C ASN A 163 4.56 25.37 -6.87
N PRO A 164 3.52 25.45 -6.02
CA PRO A 164 3.63 26.04 -4.68
C PRO A 164 4.32 25.12 -3.67
N ALA A 165 4.45 23.81 -3.95
CA ALA A 165 5.00 22.83 -3.01
C ALA A 165 6.36 23.20 -2.40
N PRO A 166 7.35 23.75 -3.14
CA PRO A 166 8.63 24.21 -2.56
C PRO A 166 8.46 25.25 -1.45
N TYR A 167 7.50 26.16 -1.58
CA TYR A 167 7.20 27.13 -0.53
C TYR A 167 6.45 26.48 0.63
N THR A 168 5.45 25.66 0.31
CA THR A 168 4.65 24.90 1.29
C THR A 168 5.51 24.02 2.18
N MET A 169 6.66 23.51 1.71
CA MET A 169 7.59 22.70 2.53
C MET A 169 8.01 23.40 3.83
N ILE A 170 8.17 24.72 3.81
CA ILE A 170 8.59 25.50 4.99
C ILE A 170 7.43 26.27 5.59
N THR A 171 6.63 26.95 4.76
CA THR A 171 5.58 27.84 5.26
C THR A 171 4.46 27.08 5.97
N PHE A 172 4.06 25.91 5.47
CA PHE A 172 2.98 25.12 6.09
C PHE A 172 3.37 24.62 7.49
N PRO A 173 4.51 23.92 7.69
CA PRO A 173 4.93 23.53 9.03
C PRO A 173 5.20 24.71 9.97
N PHE A 174 5.69 25.84 9.44
CA PHE A 174 5.93 27.04 10.25
C PHE A 174 4.63 27.69 10.74
N ILE A 175 3.63 27.86 9.87
CA ILE A 175 2.31 28.40 10.26
C ILE A 175 1.65 27.47 11.28
N PHE A 176 1.74 26.15 11.09
CA PHE A 176 1.29 25.19 12.09
C PHE A 176 1.97 25.40 13.45
N ALA A 177 3.29 25.60 13.47
CA ALA A 177 4.04 25.78 14.69
C ALA A 177 3.68 27.07 15.45
N VAL A 178 3.29 28.14 14.75
CA VAL A 178 2.80 29.37 15.39
C VAL A 178 1.47 29.12 16.12
N MET A 179 0.60 28.27 15.55
CA MET A 179 -0.69 27.89 16.15
C MET A 179 -0.54 26.84 17.27
N PHE A 180 0.45 25.95 17.17
CA PHE A 180 0.69 24.83 18.08
C PHE A 180 1.92 25.07 18.99
N GLY A 181 2.30 26.32 19.24
CA GLY A 181 3.60 26.70 19.82
C GLY A 181 3.82 26.29 21.28
N ASP A 182 4.04 25.00 21.53
CA ASP A 182 4.40 24.41 22.83
C ASP A 182 5.63 23.50 22.65
N CYS A 183 6.70 23.79 23.41
CA CYS A 183 7.94 23.04 23.30
C CYS A 183 7.80 21.56 23.73
N GLY A 184 6.97 21.27 24.74
CA GLY A 184 6.76 19.92 25.25
C GLY A 184 5.99 19.05 24.26
N HIS A 185 4.86 19.55 23.77
CA HIS A 185 4.07 18.84 22.76
C HIS A 185 4.81 18.71 21.42
N GLY A 186 5.53 19.77 20.99
CA GLY A 186 6.39 19.73 19.82
C GLY A 186 7.48 18.66 19.91
N LEU A 187 8.07 18.46 21.09
CA LEU A 187 9.06 17.42 21.32
C LEU A 187 8.47 16.01 21.17
N ILE A 188 7.26 15.75 21.69
CA ILE A 188 6.57 14.46 21.51
C ILE A 188 6.33 14.21 20.01
N MET A 189 5.81 15.19 19.28
CA MET A 189 5.59 15.07 17.84
C MET A 189 6.90 14.77 17.08
N LEU A 190 7.98 15.46 17.45
CA LEU A 190 9.30 15.26 16.86
C LEU A 190 9.82 13.83 17.10
N LEU A 191 9.71 13.32 18.34
CA LEU A 191 10.12 11.96 18.69
C LEU A 191 9.31 10.90 17.93
N CYS A 192 7.99 11.08 17.82
CA CYS A 192 7.13 10.21 17.02
C CYS A 192 7.52 10.21 15.53
N ALA A 193 7.80 11.38 14.96
CA ALA A 193 8.23 11.49 13.57
C ALA A 193 9.61 10.84 13.34
N LEU A 194 10.55 11.04 14.26
CA LEU A 194 11.86 10.41 14.23
C LEU A 194 11.76 8.88 14.32
N PHE A 195 10.84 8.35 15.13
CA PHE A 195 10.57 6.91 15.19
C PHE A 195 10.13 6.35 13.82
N PHE A 196 9.21 7.03 13.13
CA PHE A 196 8.78 6.62 11.79
C PHE A 196 9.88 6.70 10.75
N ILE A 197 10.73 7.73 10.80
CA ILE A 197 11.87 7.87 9.89
C ILE A 197 12.94 6.80 10.17
N TYR A 198 13.23 6.52 11.44
CA TYR A 198 14.23 5.53 11.84
C TYR A 198 13.82 4.10 11.47
N ARG A 199 12.55 3.72 11.70
CA ARG A 199 12.03 2.37 11.42
C ARG A 199 11.40 2.19 10.05
N GLU A 200 11.67 3.10 9.13
CA GLU A 200 10.95 3.15 7.85
C GLU A 200 10.96 1.85 7.06
N LYS A 201 12.13 1.22 6.88
CA LYS A 201 12.26 -0.02 6.10
C LYS A 201 11.46 -1.17 6.70
N HIS A 202 11.40 -1.24 8.04
CA HIS A 202 10.67 -2.27 8.75
C HIS A 202 9.15 -2.05 8.63
N LEU A 203 8.71 -0.79 8.75
CA LEU A 203 7.30 -0.42 8.64
C LEU A 203 6.77 -0.60 7.21
N GLU A 204 7.57 -0.27 6.20
CA GLU A 204 7.23 -0.50 4.79
C GLU A 204 7.11 -2.01 4.47
N ALA A 205 7.99 -2.84 5.05
CA ALA A 205 7.94 -4.30 4.90
C ALA A 205 6.72 -4.95 5.58
N ALA A 206 6.24 -4.37 6.69
CA ALA A 206 5.13 -4.90 7.47
C ALA A 206 3.77 -4.82 6.75
N ARG A 207 3.64 -4.00 5.68
CA ARG A 207 2.42 -3.85 4.88
C ARG A 207 1.14 -3.69 5.74
N ILE A 208 1.21 -2.77 6.69
CA ILE A 208 0.09 -2.42 7.55
C ILE A 208 -1.00 -1.79 6.68
N ASN A 209 -2.20 -2.37 6.69
CA ASN A 209 -3.34 -1.94 5.86
C ASN A 209 -4.26 -0.92 6.55
N ASP A 210 -3.85 -0.39 7.70
CA ASP A 210 -4.63 0.61 8.42
C ASP A 210 -4.48 1.99 7.77
N GLU A 211 -5.61 2.60 7.39
CA GLU A 211 -5.66 3.86 6.63
C GLU A 211 -5.06 5.02 7.42
N ILE A 212 -5.35 5.07 8.72
CA ILE A 212 -4.84 6.11 9.63
C ILE A 212 -3.32 6.00 9.71
N PHE A 213 -2.81 4.80 9.96
CA PHE A 213 -1.37 4.54 10.02
C PHE A 213 -0.66 4.90 8.71
N GLN A 214 -1.23 4.53 7.56
CA GLN A 214 -0.66 4.85 6.25
C GLN A 214 -0.58 6.36 5.99
N THR A 215 -1.61 7.10 6.41
CA THR A 215 -1.64 8.57 6.27
C THR A 215 -0.50 9.23 7.04
N PHE A 216 -0.33 8.86 8.32
CA PHE A 216 0.77 9.39 9.15
C PHE A 216 2.15 8.94 8.63
N PHE A 217 2.29 7.69 8.19
CA PHE A 217 3.55 7.17 7.67
C PHE A 217 3.97 7.88 6.38
N ASN A 218 3.03 8.12 5.46
CA ASN A 218 3.27 8.88 4.23
C ASN A 218 3.62 10.34 4.52
N GLY A 219 3.02 10.93 5.56
CA GLY A 219 3.28 12.28 6.05
C GLY A 219 4.47 12.45 7.00
N ARG A 220 5.29 11.42 7.25
CA ARG A 220 6.34 11.43 8.29
C ARG A 220 7.30 12.63 8.25
N TYR A 221 7.68 13.11 7.06
CA TYR A 221 8.56 14.28 6.91
C TYR A 221 7.84 15.60 7.17
N VAL A 222 6.53 15.65 6.94
CA VAL A 222 5.68 16.81 7.25
C VAL A 222 5.59 16.94 8.77
N ILE A 223 5.27 15.84 9.46
CA ILE A 223 5.18 15.81 10.94
C ILE A 223 6.53 16.12 11.58
N PHE A 224 7.63 15.63 10.99
CA PHE A 224 8.98 15.95 11.44
C PHE A 224 9.25 17.45 11.45
N LEU A 225 8.97 18.14 10.33
CA LEU A 225 9.15 19.59 10.25
C LEU A 225 8.19 20.35 11.17
N MET A 226 6.94 19.90 11.29
CA MET A 226 5.96 20.48 12.22
C MET A 226 6.45 20.40 13.67
N GLY A 227 7.00 19.26 14.08
CA GLY A 227 7.61 19.08 15.40
C GLY A 227 8.84 19.98 15.62
N CYS A 228 9.76 20.04 14.65
CA CYS A 228 10.94 20.91 14.72
C CYS A 228 10.56 22.39 14.88
N PHE A 229 9.63 22.89 14.06
CA PHE A 229 9.21 24.29 14.16
C PHE A 229 8.39 24.56 15.42
N SER A 230 7.56 23.61 15.88
CA SER A 230 6.79 23.74 17.13
C SER A 230 7.69 23.84 18.36
N VAL A 231 8.80 23.07 18.39
CA VAL A 231 9.82 23.23 19.45
C VAL A 231 10.46 24.62 19.39
N TYR A 232 10.82 25.08 18.19
CA TYR A 232 11.39 26.43 18.00
C TYR A 232 10.43 27.55 18.44
N THR A 233 9.16 27.51 18.03
CA THR A 233 8.16 28.52 18.43
C THR A 233 7.80 28.41 19.91
N GLY A 234 7.74 27.21 20.47
CA GLY A 234 7.54 26.99 21.91
C GLY A 234 8.66 27.60 22.76
N PHE A 235 9.92 27.51 22.29
CA PHE A 235 11.03 28.22 22.94
C PHE A 235 10.90 29.75 22.84
N ILE A 236 10.42 30.28 21.71
CA ILE A 236 10.17 31.73 21.57
C ILE A 236 9.05 32.19 22.50
N TYR A 237 7.97 31.42 22.61
CA TYR A 237 6.86 31.72 23.51
C TYR A 237 7.21 31.51 24.98
N ASN A 238 8.34 30.86 25.26
CA ASN A 238 8.75 30.46 26.59
C ASN A 238 7.67 29.61 27.29
N ASP A 239 7.15 28.61 26.57
CA ASP A 239 6.12 27.71 27.08
C ASP A 239 6.43 26.24 26.76
N ALA A 240 6.38 25.41 27.81
CA ALA A 240 6.36 23.96 27.72
C ALA A 240 5.36 23.40 28.72
N TYR A 241 4.33 22.72 28.24
CA TYR A 241 3.25 22.18 29.08
C TYR A 241 2.66 23.23 30.03
N SER A 242 2.42 24.46 29.56
CA SER A 242 1.92 25.60 30.34
C SER A 242 2.88 26.10 31.44
N LYS A 243 4.19 25.82 31.30
CA LYS A 243 5.25 26.29 32.21
C LYS A 243 6.30 27.05 31.44
N SER A 244 6.76 28.15 32.04
CA SER A 244 7.84 28.96 31.49
C SER A 244 9.21 28.47 31.92
N PHE A 245 10.20 28.72 31.07
CA PHE A 245 11.61 28.52 31.37
C PHE A 245 12.24 29.82 31.90
N ASN A 246 13.14 29.69 32.86
CA ASN A 246 13.97 30.80 33.32
C ASN A 246 15.44 30.53 32.98
N LEU A 247 15.79 30.60 31.69
CA LEU A 247 17.13 30.28 31.19
C LEU A 247 18.15 31.41 31.39
N PHE A 248 17.71 32.67 31.30
CA PHE A 248 18.58 33.85 31.33
C PHE A 248 18.36 34.75 32.56
N GLY A 249 17.49 34.35 33.49
CA GLY A 249 17.03 35.22 34.57
C GLY A 249 15.87 36.11 34.13
N SER A 250 15.19 36.71 35.11
CA SER A 250 14.15 37.70 34.86
C SER A 250 14.77 39.08 34.67
N SER A 251 14.45 39.75 33.56
CA SER A 251 14.73 41.18 33.39
C SER A 251 13.82 42.07 34.25
N TRP A 252 12.71 41.50 34.74
CA TRP A 252 11.78 42.18 35.64
C TRP A 252 12.32 42.14 37.06
N ARG A 253 12.43 43.31 37.70
CA ARG A 253 12.77 43.46 39.12
C ARG A 253 11.52 43.83 39.90
N ASN A 254 11.28 43.13 41.01
CA ASN A 254 10.23 43.49 41.93
C ASN A 254 10.69 44.68 42.79
N ILE A 255 10.01 45.81 42.69
CA ILE A 255 10.34 47.05 43.41
C ILE A 255 10.00 46.92 44.92
N TYR A 256 9.19 45.93 45.29
CA TYR A 256 8.75 45.66 46.67
C TYR A 256 9.47 44.48 47.34
N ALA A 257 10.58 43.98 46.78
CA ALA A 257 11.26 42.82 47.35
C ALA A 257 12.05 43.13 48.63
N ASP A 258 12.37 44.40 48.88
CA ASP A 258 13.20 44.87 50.01
C ASP A 258 12.39 45.65 51.08
N LEU A 259 11.06 45.54 51.08
CA LEU A 259 10.13 46.06 52.11
C LEU A 259 9.54 44.89 52.91
#